data_AF-A0A2W4M8P7-F1
#
_entry.id   AF-A0A2W4M8P7-F1
#
_cell.length_a   1.000
_cell.length_b   1.000
_cell.length_c   1.000
_cell.angle_alpha   90.00
_cell.angle_beta   90.00
_cell.angle_gamma   90.00
#
_symmetry.space_group_name_H-M   'P 1'
#
loop_
_entity.id
_entity.type
_entity.pdbx_description
1 polymer ?
#
loop_
_entity_poly.entity_id
_entity_poly.type
_entity_poly.pdbx_seq_one_letter_code
_entity_poly.pdbx_strand_id
1 'polypeptide(L)' 'MGATRNDPPRNEGEGNKTADRDYRKATREFVESEQGQREIDKAGQVSPQEAEEIRRAEEEAKARAREHDPEEMRDPSRPA' A
#
# COMPACT_ATOMS: atom_id res chain seq x y z
N MET A 1 1.31 -44.25 7.78
CA MET A 1 1.92 -43.39 6.76
C MET A 1 0.79 -42.70 6.01
N GLY A 2 0.49 -41.44 6.35
CA GLY A 2 -0.59 -40.69 5.71
C GLY A 2 -0.10 -40.08 4.39
N ALA A 3 -0.77 -40.40 3.30
CA ALA A 3 -0.45 -39.86 1.98
C ALA A 3 -0.64 -38.34 1.99
N THR A 4 0.43 -37.59 1.70
CA THR A 4 0.39 -36.16 1.41
C THR A 4 -0.31 -35.97 0.07
N ARG A 5 -1.61 -35.68 0.12
CA ARG A 5 -2.37 -35.24 -1.07
C ARG A 5 -1.86 -33.86 -1.49
N ASN A 6 -0.91 -33.85 -2.42
CA ASN A 6 -0.61 -32.69 -3.27
C ASN A 6 -1.69 -32.61 -4.35
N ASP A 7 -2.91 -32.20 -3.96
CA ASP A 7 -3.92 -31.88 -4.96
C ASP A 7 -3.51 -30.58 -5.67
N PRO A 8 -3.58 -30.52 -7.01
CA PRO A 8 -3.22 -29.31 -7.74
C PRO A 8 -4.11 -28.15 -7.30
N PRO A 9 -3.57 -26.91 -7.21
CA PRO A 9 -4.36 -25.76 -6.82
C PRO A 9 -5.59 -25.65 -7.72
N ARG A 10 -6.74 -25.41 -7.10
CA ARG A 10 -8.03 -25.32 -7.79
C ARG A 10 -7.94 -24.22 -8.84
N ASN A 11 -8.37 -24.50 -10.06
CA ASN A 11 -8.45 -23.47 -11.11
C ASN A 11 -9.54 -22.45 -10.71
N GLU A 12 -9.14 -21.19 -10.50
CA GLU A 12 -10.01 -20.11 -10.02
C GLU A 12 -10.30 -19.02 -11.08
N GLY A 13 -9.80 -19.21 -12.31
CA GLY A 13 -9.83 -18.22 -13.39
C GLY A 13 -8.60 -17.31 -13.37
N GLU A 14 -8.76 -16.04 -13.77
CA GLU A 14 -7.70 -15.04 -13.64
C GLU A 14 -7.50 -14.66 -12.16
N GLY A 15 -6.25 -14.71 -11.70
CA GLY A 15 -5.89 -14.45 -10.31
C GLY A 15 -6.23 -15.59 -9.34
N ASN A 16 -5.91 -15.38 -8.06
CA ASN A 16 -6.21 -16.31 -6.97
C ASN A 16 -7.28 -15.69 -6.05
N LYS A 17 -8.55 -16.04 -6.30
CA LYS A 17 -9.72 -15.49 -5.62
C LYS A 17 -9.83 -15.96 -4.18
N THR A 18 -9.34 -17.15 -3.89
CA THR A 18 -9.25 -17.69 -2.53
C THR A 18 -8.26 -16.87 -1.72
N ALA A 19 -7.06 -16.62 -2.26
CA ALA A 19 -6.07 -15.77 -1.60
C ALA A 19 -6.58 -14.35 -1.35
N ASP A 20 -7.28 -13.73 -2.31
CA ASP A 20 -7.91 -12.41 -2.13
C ASP A 20 -8.97 -12.43 -1.01
N ARG A 21 -9.82 -13.46 -0.97
CA ARG A 21 -10.84 -13.62 0.08
C ARG A 21 -10.21 -13.81 1.45
N ASP A 22 -9.21 -14.68 1.55
CA ASP A 22 -8.52 -14.99 2.80
C ASP A 22 -7.76 -13.76 3.30
N TYR A 23 -7.13 -13.01 2.41
CA TYR A 23 -6.50 -11.73 2.73
C TYR A 23 -7.53 -10.75 3.31
N ARG A 24 -8.63 -10.49 2.60
CA ARG A 24 -9.67 -9.54 3.07
C ARG A 24 -10.24 -9.94 4.43
N LYS A 25 -10.47 -11.23 4.64
CA LYS A 25 -10.95 -11.76 5.91
C LYS A 25 -9.92 -11.55 7.02
N ALA A 26 -8.67 -11.96 6.80
CA ALA A 26 -7.60 -11.82 7.78
C ALA A 26 -7.33 -10.36 8.13
N THR A 27 -7.36 -9.46 7.15
CA THR A 27 -7.23 -8.01 7.38
C THR A 27 -8.36 -7.49 8.25
N ARG A 28 -9.62 -7.86 7.96
CA ARG A 28 -10.77 -7.44 8.76
C ARG A 28 -10.66 -7.96 10.20
N GLU A 29 -10.38 -9.24 10.37
CA GLU A 29 -10.23 -9.86 11.68
C GLU A 29 -9.09 -9.23 12.48
N PHE A 30 -7.97 -8.91 11.83
CA PHE A 30 -6.86 -8.21 12.48
C PHE A 30 -7.28 -6.82 12.95
N VAL A 31 -7.89 -6.00 12.08
CA VAL A 31 -8.36 -4.65 12.44
C VAL A 31 -9.35 -4.71 13.60
N GLU A 32 -10.26 -5.67 13.62
CA GLU A 32 -11.27 -5.83 14.67
C GLU A 32 -10.69 -6.46 15.96
N SER A 33 -9.48 -7.04 15.92
CA SER A 33 -8.84 -7.65 17.09
C SER A 33 -8.28 -6.62 18.08
N GLU A 34 -8.14 -7.00 19.35
CA GLU A 34 -7.50 -6.13 20.35
C GLU A 34 -6.07 -5.74 19.97
N GLN A 35 -5.33 -6.63 19.31
CA GLN A 35 -3.99 -6.31 18.82
C GLN A 35 -4.06 -5.24 17.74
N GLY A 36 -4.94 -5.41 16.76
CA GLY A 36 -5.15 -4.40 15.72
C GLY A 36 -5.53 -3.05 16.28
N GLN A 37 -6.46 -3.01 17.25
CA GLN A 37 -6.84 -1.78 17.94
C GLN A 37 -5.65 -1.12 18.66
N ARG A 38 -4.82 -1.90 19.38
CA ARG A 38 -3.60 -1.36 20.01
C ARG A 38 -2.60 -0.79 19.00
N GLU A 39 -2.45 -1.41 17.83
CA GLU A 39 -1.57 -0.89 16.79
C GLU A 39 -2.17 0.35 16.10
N ILE A 40 -3.48 0.41 15.94
CA ILE A 40 -4.20 1.59 15.45
C ILE A 40 -4.05 2.77 16.43
N ASP A 41 -4.15 2.54 17.73
CA ASP A 41 -3.96 3.59 18.75
C ASP A 41 -2.54 4.17 18.75
N LYS A 42 -1.56 3.36 18.34
CA LYS A 42 -0.16 3.79 18.15
C LYS A 42 0.07 4.44 16.80
N ALA A 43 -0.86 4.32 15.85
CA ALA A 43 -0.67 4.86 14.50
C ALA A 43 -0.47 6.38 14.58
N GLY A 44 0.58 6.87 13.92
CA GLY A 44 0.97 8.29 13.97
C GLY A 44 1.80 8.69 15.20
N GLN A 45 2.03 7.78 16.15
CA GLN A 45 3.05 7.99 17.18
C GLN A 45 4.42 7.77 16.57
N VAL A 46 5.08 8.85 16.22
CA VAL A 46 6.45 8.85 15.69
C VAL A 46 7.40 9.51 16.66
N SER A 47 8.67 9.12 16.63
CA SER A 47 9.71 9.82 17.40
C SER A 47 9.87 11.27 16.93
N PRO A 48 10.42 12.16 17.76
CA PRO A 48 10.71 13.54 17.35
C PRO A 48 11.59 13.63 16.09
N GLN A 49 12.52 12.69 15.93
CA GLN A 49 13.39 12.60 14.76
C GLN A 49 12.60 12.24 13.50
N GLU A 50 11.79 11.19 13.56
CA GLU A 50 10.93 10.77 12.45
C GLU A 50 9.92 11.87 12.07
N ALA A 51 9.38 12.60 13.05
CA ALA A 51 8.48 13.73 12.79
C ALA A 51 9.16 14.85 11.99
N GLU A 52 10.44 15.14 12.29
CA GLU A 52 11.22 16.15 11.56
C GLU A 52 11.55 15.69 10.14
N GLU A 53 11.90 14.40 9.97
CA GLU A 53 12.15 13.81 8.66
C GLU A 53 10.89 13.84 7.78
N ILE A 54 9.73 13.47 8.33
CA ILE A 54 8.44 13.56 7.63
C ILE A 54 8.16 15.01 7.21
N ARG A 55 8.33 15.98 8.11
CA ARG A 55 8.09 17.40 7.79
C ARG A 55 8.99 17.87 6.65
N ARG A 56 10.28 17.55 6.71
CA ARG A 56 11.23 17.92 5.65
C ARG A 56 10.86 17.30 4.30
N ALA A 57 10.48 16.02 4.29
CA ALA A 57 10.05 15.34 3.08
C ALA A 57 8.78 15.98 2.48
N GLU A 58 7.82 16.37 3.31
CA GLU A 58 6.63 17.10 2.86
C GLU A 58 6.97 18.47 2.27
N GLU A 59 7.89 19.22 2.90
CA GLU A 59 8.32 20.53 2.39
C GLU A 59 9.01 20.40 1.03
N GLU A 60 9.88 19.40 0.87
CA GLU A 60 10.53 19.11 -0.41
C GLU A 60 9.50 18.72 -1.48
N ALA A 61 8.56 17.83 -1.15
CA ALA A 61 7.50 17.43 -2.07
C ALA A 61 6.62 18.63 -2.47
N LYS A 62 6.24 19.50 -1.53
CA LYS A 62 5.48 20.73 -1.81
C LYS A 62 6.27 21.71 -2.67
N ALA A 63 7.59 21.80 -2.51
CA ALA A 63 8.45 22.63 -3.35
C ALA A 63 8.50 22.09 -4.78
N ARG A 64 8.70 20.79 -4.96
CA ARG A 64 8.70 20.13 -6.28
C ARG A 64 7.33 20.12 -6.95
N ALA A 65 6.24 20.03 -6.20
CA ALA A 65 4.89 20.11 -6.76
C ALA A 65 4.58 21.47 -7.43
N ARG A 66 5.38 22.52 -7.15
CA ARG A 66 5.30 23.80 -7.86
C ARG A 66 6.07 23.79 -9.19
N GLU A 67 6.95 22.83 -9.40
CA GLU A 67 7.65 22.63 -10.66
C GLU A 67 6.71 21.85 -11.58
N HIS A 68 6.15 22.53 -12.58
CA HIS A 68 5.42 21.88 -13.66
C HIS A 68 6.36 20.97 -14.44
N ASP A 69 5.91 19.77 -14.78
CA ASP A 69 6.63 18.91 -15.73
C ASP A 69 6.74 19.67 -17.06
N PRO A 70 7.94 19.85 -17.64
CA PRO A 70 8.10 20.47 -18.95
C PRO A 70 7.22 19.83 -20.03
N GLU A 71 6.89 18.55 -19.90
CA GLU A 71 5.97 17.83 -20.80
C GLU A 71 4.50 18.28 -20.65
N GLU A 72 4.09 18.87 -19.52
CA GLU A 72 2.74 19.46 -19.37
C GLU A 72 2.55 20.71 -20.25
N MET A 73 3.62 21.44 -20.54
CA MET A 73 3.59 22.60 -21.45
C MET A 73 3.85 22.24 -22.91
N ARG A 74 4.12 20.96 -23.20
CA ARG A 74 4.44 20.51 -24.54
C ARG A 74 3.14 20.37 -25.33
N ASP A 75 2.93 21.25 -26.30
CA ASP A 75 1.78 21.16 -27.21
C ASP A 75 1.91 19.89 -28.07
N PRO A 76 1.03 18.88 -27.90
CA PRO A 76 1.10 17.63 -28.65
C PRO A 76 0.83 17.83 -30.15
N SER A 77 0.37 19.03 -30.54
CA SER A 77 0.08 19.41 -31.92
C SER A 77 1.30 20.00 -32.67
N ARG A 78 2.41 20.29 -31.97
CA ARG A 78 3.63 20.80 -32.59
C ARG A 78 4.62 19.65 -32.86
N PRO A 79 5.04 19.43 -34.12
CA PRO A 79 6.12 18.49 -34.41
C PRO A 79 7.45 19.01 -33.85
N ALA A 80 8.34 18.07 -33.53
CA ALA A 80 9.68 18.30 -32.97
C ALA A 80 10.61 19.07 -33.91
#